data_AF-A0A2V2DJ24-F1
#
_entry.id   AF-A0A2V2DJ24-F1
#
_cell.length_a   1.000
_cell.length_b   1.000
_cell.length_c   1.000
_cell.angle_alpha   90.00
_cell.angle_beta   90.00
_cell.angle_gamma   90.00
#
_symmetry.space_group_name_H-M   'P 1'
#
loop_
_entity.id
_entity.type
_entity.pdbx_description
1 polymer ?
#
loop_
_entity_poly.entity_id
_entity_poly.type
_entity_poly.pdbx_seq_one_letter_code
_entity_poly.pdbx_strand_id
1 'polypeptide(L)'
;MERAGGMCYNAIRYNSKEKECGMRFQEELISKIMTYFTVILLLGILVFEAWSLQRERTSRREAQESAASALDMLDEMTSQNARLEEENEALHERLEEWEPYLSLAESEEMVSLKRELFSHPALIPDQAVEALTEELAQERAEEQESPAEESQTAAEEEETESELVFEFHKDGGEPVFFPLSTQVVDADNCLIYTVAYEKTSGRKLGLLYEVDLDWIREESSAQKSFEEEAAGPEIPGGWICVAYNTGSGWNGVEENGD
;
A
#
# COMPACT_ATOMS: atom_id res chain seq x y z
N MET A 1 -33.46 -123.73 27.11
CA MET A 1 -32.37 -122.74 26.98
C MET A 1 -33.05 -121.39 26.94
N GLU A 2 -33.04 -120.67 28.06
CA GLU A 2 -32.07 -119.58 28.32
C GLU A 2 -32.30 -118.39 27.38
N ARG A 3 -32.25 -117.12 27.75
CA ARG A 3 -32.15 -116.33 28.99
C ARG A 3 -32.22 -114.88 28.47
N ALA A 4 -32.47 -113.93 29.37
CA ALA A 4 -32.12 -112.51 29.23
C ALA A 4 -32.90 -111.66 28.20
N GLY A 5 -33.75 -110.78 28.73
CA GLY A 5 -34.31 -109.66 27.96
C GLY A 5 -35.10 -108.69 28.83
N GLY A 6 -34.65 -108.42 30.05
CA GLY A 6 -35.47 -107.78 31.08
C GLY A 6 -34.79 -106.69 31.88
N MET A 7 -33.83 -105.94 31.33
CA MET A 7 -33.23 -104.79 32.02
C MET A 7 -32.68 -103.72 31.06
N CYS A 8 -33.48 -103.15 30.15
CA CYS A 8 -33.05 -101.97 29.36
C CYS A 8 -34.15 -100.91 29.12
N TYR A 9 -35.39 -101.09 29.58
CA TYR A 9 -36.49 -100.19 29.19
C TYR A 9 -36.68 -98.95 30.10
N ASN A 10 -36.20 -98.95 31.35
CA ASN A 10 -36.38 -97.82 32.27
C ASN A 10 -35.30 -96.72 32.15
N ALA A 11 -34.06 -97.06 31.79
CA ALA A 11 -32.98 -96.07 31.64
C ALA A 11 -33.17 -95.15 30.41
N ILE A 12 -33.79 -95.67 29.34
CA ILE A 12 -34.05 -94.92 28.09
C ILE A 12 -35.18 -93.90 28.31
N ARG A 13 -36.23 -94.26 29.06
CA ARG A 13 -37.37 -93.36 29.33
C ARG A 13 -37.04 -92.26 30.33
N TYR A 14 -36.15 -92.52 31.30
CA TYR A 14 -35.64 -91.48 32.21
C TYR A 14 -34.75 -90.47 31.46
N ASN A 15 -33.82 -90.96 30.63
CA ASN A 15 -32.99 -90.11 29.76
C ASN A 15 -33.82 -89.25 28.79
N SER A 16 -34.92 -89.78 28.25
CA SER A 16 -35.79 -89.04 27.33
C SER A 16 -36.52 -87.87 28.01
N LYS A 17 -37.04 -88.06 29.23
CA LYS A 17 -37.74 -87.01 29.98
C LYS A 17 -36.81 -85.91 30.49
N GLU A 18 -35.59 -86.26 30.92
CA GLU A 18 -34.57 -85.26 31.27
C GLU A 18 -34.12 -84.45 30.05
N LYS A 19 -33.98 -85.10 28.88
CA LYS A 19 -33.70 -84.41 27.61
C LYS A 19 -34.84 -83.48 27.19
N GLU A 20 -36.10 -83.91 27.30
CA GLU A 20 -37.27 -83.05 27.02
C GLU A 20 -37.36 -81.85 27.98
N CYS A 21 -37.07 -82.04 29.27
CA CYS A 21 -37.05 -80.96 30.26
C CYS A 21 -35.88 -79.98 30.02
N GLY A 22 -34.70 -80.51 29.68
CA GLY A 22 -33.53 -79.72 29.30
C GLY A 22 -33.74 -78.94 28.00
N MET A 23 -34.44 -79.52 27.01
CA MET A 23 -34.78 -78.84 25.75
C MET A 23 -35.76 -77.68 25.97
N ARG A 24 -36.79 -77.84 26.82
CA ARG A 24 -37.73 -76.74 27.14
C ARG A 24 -37.04 -75.56 27.84
N PHE A 25 -36.11 -75.82 28.76
CA PHE A 25 -35.35 -74.76 29.43
C PHE A 25 -34.40 -74.03 28.47
N GLN A 26 -33.75 -74.76 27.57
CA GLN A 26 -32.90 -74.17 26.53
C GLN A 26 -33.72 -73.31 25.55
N GLU A 27 -34.90 -73.77 25.13
CA GLU A 27 -35.79 -73.00 24.24
C GLU A 27 -36.28 -71.70 24.89
N GLU A 28 -36.66 -71.72 26.17
CA GLU A 28 -37.07 -70.51 26.90
C GLU A 28 -35.91 -69.52 27.09
N LEU A 29 -34.70 -70.02 27.37
CA LEU A 29 -33.50 -69.18 27.45
C LEU A 29 -33.14 -68.57 26.09
N ILE A 30 -33.15 -69.37 25.02
CA ILE A 30 -32.89 -68.90 23.66
C ILE A 30 -33.94 -67.85 23.25
N SER A 31 -35.22 -68.08 23.55
CA SER A 31 -36.29 -67.10 23.29
C SER A 31 -36.08 -65.78 24.02
N LYS A 32 -35.71 -65.82 25.32
CA LYS A 32 -35.38 -64.62 26.09
C LYS A 32 -34.16 -63.90 25.53
N ILE A 33 -33.10 -64.63 25.16
CA ILE A 33 -31.89 -64.06 24.55
C ILE A 33 -32.23 -63.40 23.20
N MET A 34 -33.02 -64.04 22.35
CA MET A 34 -33.46 -63.47 21.08
C MET A 34 -34.31 -62.22 21.29
N THR A 35 -35.19 -62.22 22.29
CA THR A 35 -36.00 -61.04 22.63
C THR A 35 -35.11 -59.88 23.09
N TYR A 36 -34.16 -60.12 23.99
CA TYR A 36 -33.20 -59.09 24.41
C TYR A 36 -32.34 -58.59 23.24
N PHE A 37 -31.91 -59.48 22.36
CA PHE A 37 -31.17 -59.12 21.15
C PHE A 37 -32.01 -58.21 20.24
N THR A 38 -33.29 -58.53 19.99
CA THR A 38 -34.19 -57.65 19.21
C THR A 38 -34.40 -56.30 19.87
N VAL A 39 -34.56 -56.24 21.20
CA VAL A 39 -34.70 -54.98 21.93
C VAL A 39 -33.43 -54.14 21.81
N ILE A 40 -32.24 -54.74 21.94
CA ILE A 40 -30.96 -54.04 21.78
C ILE A 40 -30.79 -53.52 20.34
N LEU A 41 -31.17 -54.31 19.32
CA LEU A 41 -31.14 -53.87 17.94
C LEU A 41 -32.07 -52.68 17.69
N LEU A 42 -33.30 -52.73 18.19
CA LEU A 42 -34.26 -51.63 18.05
C LEU A 42 -33.78 -50.36 18.76
N LEU A 43 -33.23 -50.49 19.97
CA LEU A 43 -32.62 -49.36 20.68
C LEU A 43 -31.41 -48.80 19.92
N GLY A 44 -30.58 -49.67 19.33
CA GLY A 44 -29.44 -49.25 18.51
C GLY A 44 -29.85 -48.44 17.29
N ILE A 45 -30.92 -48.84 16.59
CA ILE A 45 -31.47 -48.11 15.46
C ILE A 45 -31.99 -46.73 15.90
N LEU A 46 -32.75 -46.66 16.99
CA LEU A 46 -33.27 -45.38 17.51
C LEU A 46 -32.15 -44.41 17.89
N VAL A 47 -31.08 -44.89 18.53
CA VAL A 47 -29.91 -44.08 18.87
C VAL A 47 -29.18 -43.62 17.61
N PHE A 48 -29.06 -44.50 16.59
CA PHE A 48 -28.44 -44.15 15.32
C PHE A 48 -29.21 -43.06 14.57
N GLU A 49 -30.54 -43.15 14.50
CA GLU A 49 -31.38 -42.13 13.87
C GLU A 49 -31.30 -40.78 14.61
N ALA A 50 -31.32 -40.81 15.94
CA ALA A 50 -31.15 -39.60 16.75
C ALA A 50 -29.78 -38.95 16.50
N TRP A 51 -28.73 -39.76 16.45
CA TRP A 51 -27.37 -39.31 16.16
C TRP A 51 -27.24 -38.75 14.74
N SER A 52 -27.77 -39.43 13.73
CA SER A 52 -27.71 -38.97 12.33
C SER A 52 -28.47 -37.66 12.13
N LEU A 53 -29.64 -37.53 12.75
CA LEU A 53 -30.42 -36.29 12.73
C LEU A 53 -29.69 -35.15 13.42
N GLN A 54 -29.04 -35.42 14.56
CA GLN A 54 -28.22 -34.44 15.27
C GLN A 54 -27.03 -34.00 14.42
N ARG A 55 -26.33 -34.95 13.78
CA ARG A 55 -25.21 -34.69 12.88
C ARG A 55 -25.62 -33.83 11.68
N GLU A 56 -26.78 -34.09 11.11
CA GLU A 56 -27.32 -33.29 10.01
C GLU A 56 -27.64 -31.86 10.47
N ARG A 57 -28.25 -31.70 11.65
CA ARG A 57 -28.55 -30.37 12.22
C ARG A 57 -27.28 -29.56 12.50
N THR A 58 -26.24 -30.19 13.05
CA THR A 58 -24.97 -29.50 13.29
C THR A 58 -24.32 -29.09 11.98
N SER A 59 -24.30 -29.99 10.98
CA SER A 59 -23.76 -29.66 9.65
C SER A 59 -24.53 -28.52 8.97
N ARG A 60 -25.87 -28.50 9.07
CA ARG A 60 -26.69 -27.39 8.55
C ARG A 60 -26.40 -26.08 9.29
N ARG A 61 -26.21 -26.14 10.61
CA ARG A 61 -25.87 -24.95 11.40
C ARG A 61 -24.51 -24.39 11.03
N GLU A 62 -23.49 -25.25 10.92
CA GLU A 62 -22.15 -24.85 10.46
C GLU A 62 -22.21 -24.24 9.05
N ALA A 63 -22.98 -24.84 8.13
CA ALA A 63 -23.19 -24.30 6.80
C ALA A 63 -23.89 -22.93 6.84
N GLN A 64 -24.91 -22.75 7.69
CA GLN A 64 -25.60 -21.47 7.87
C GLN A 64 -24.70 -20.39 8.47
N GLU A 65 -23.89 -20.73 9.48
CA GLU A 65 -22.93 -19.81 10.10
C GLU A 65 -21.84 -19.41 9.10
N SER A 66 -21.34 -20.36 8.30
CA SER A 66 -20.39 -20.05 7.23
C SER A 66 -21.01 -19.16 6.14
N ALA A 67 -22.26 -19.41 5.74
CA ALA A 67 -22.97 -18.58 4.76
C ALA A 67 -23.24 -17.17 5.30
N ALA A 68 -23.61 -17.03 6.57
CA ALA A 68 -23.79 -15.74 7.22
C ALA A 68 -22.46 -14.95 7.24
N SER A 69 -21.35 -15.59 7.65
CA SER A 69 -20.04 -14.93 7.65
C SER A 69 -19.58 -14.51 6.24
N ALA A 70 -19.92 -15.30 5.22
CA ALA A 70 -19.62 -14.95 3.83
C ALA A 70 -20.46 -13.76 3.34
N LEU A 71 -21.73 -13.66 3.77
CA LEU A 71 -22.57 -12.51 3.46
C LEU A 71 -22.06 -11.24 4.15
N ASP A 72 -21.65 -11.31 5.41
CA ASP A 72 -21.05 -10.17 6.13
C ASP A 72 -19.76 -9.70 5.44
N MET A 73 -18.91 -10.65 5.00
CA MET A 73 -17.70 -10.31 4.25
C MET A 73 -18.03 -9.69 2.89
N LEU A 74 -19.07 -10.17 2.19
CA LEU A 74 -19.53 -9.57 0.95
C LEU A 74 -20.03 -8.14 1.18
N ASP A 75 -20.80 -7.89 2.25
CA ASP A 75 -21.30 -6.55 2.58
C ASP A 75 -20.14 -5.57 2.82
N GLU A 76 -19.15 -5.99 3.61
CA GLU A 76 -17.92 -5.21 3.85
C GLU A 76 -17.16 -4.95 2.54
N MET A 77 -16.96 -5.96 1.70
CA MET A 77 -16.30 -5.79 0.41
C MET A 77 -17.10 -4.87 -0.53
N THR A 78 -18.43 -4.92 -0.51
CA THR A 78 -19.26 -4.02 -1.31
C THR A 78 -19.19 -2.58 -0.82
N SER A 79 -19.14 -2.37 0.50
CA SER A 79 -18.92 -1.05 1.10
C SER A 79 -17.56 -0.48 0.72
N GLN A 80 -16.50 -1.30 0.80
CA GLN A 80 -15.15 -0.91 0.38
C GLN A 80 -15.09 -0.58 -1.12
N ASN A 81 -15.71 -1.40 -1.96
CA ASN A 81 -15.77 -1.14 -3.40
C ASN A 81 -16.50 0.18 -3.70
N ALA A 82 -17.63 0.45 -3.03
CA ALA A 82 -18.36 1.71 -3.20
C ALA A 82 -17.49 2.92 -2.79
N ARG A 83 -16.76 2.83 -1.68
CA ARG A 83 -15.83 3.89 -1.26
C ARG A 83 -14.70 4.09 -2.27
N LEU A 84 -14.11 3.01 -2.77
CA LEU A 84 -13.04 3.07 -3.78
C LEU A 84 -13.53 3.63 -5.12
N GLU A 85 -14.80 3.42 -5.47
CA GLU A 85 -15.42 4.01 -6.66
C GLU A 85 -15.59 5.52 -6.49
N GLU A 86 -16.05 5.98 -5.33
CA GLU A 86 -16.14 7.42 -4.99
C GLU A 86 -14.76 8.09 -4.95
N GLU A 87 -13.76 7.45 -4.32
CA GLU A 87 -12.38 7.94 -4.33
C GLU A 87 -11.80 8.00 -5.76
N ASN A 88 -12.14 7.02 -6.61
CA ASN A 88 -11.73 7.05 -8.02
C ASN A 88 -12.39 8.20 -8.78
N GLU A 89 -13.69 8.41 -8.62
CA GLU A 89 -14.41 9.51 -9.27
C GLU A 89 -13.81 10.86 -8.87
N ALA A 90 -13.53 11.07 -7.58
CA ALA A 90 -12.87 12.27 -7.09
C ALA A 90 -11.44 12.46 -7.64
N LEU A 91 -10.69 11.38 -7.83
CA LEU A 91 -9.37 11.45 -8.48
C LEU A 91 -9.48 11.77 -9.97
N HIS A 92 -10.50 11.28 -10.67
CA HIS A 92 -10.74 11.63 -12.07
C HIS A 92 -11.17 13.08 -12.22
N GLU A 93 -12.07 13.59 -11.37
CA GLU A 93 -12.47 15.00 -11.37
C GLU A 93 -11.25 15.90 -11.12
N ARG A 94 -10.40 15.53 -10.16
CA ARG A 94 -9.13 16.22 -9.95
C ARG A 94 -8.25 16.14 -11.20
N LEU A 95 -8.10 14.97 -11.83
CA LEU A 95 -7.30 14.84 -13.04
C LEU A 95 -7.81 15.74 -14.18
N GLU A 96 -9.12 15.83 -14.38
CA GLU A 96 -9.75 16.74 -15.35
C GLU A 96 -9.43 18.21 -15.04
N GLU A 97 -9.40 18.60 -13.77
CA GLU A 97 -8.97 19.94 -13.34
C GLU A 97 -7.50 20.24 -13.73
N TRP A 98 -6.62 19.22 -13.68
CA TRP A 98 -5.20 19.36 -14.01
C TRP A 98 -4.88 19.17 -15.50
N GLU A 99 -5.80 18.61 -16.30
CA GLU A 99 -5.59 18.33 -17.73
C GLU A 99 -5.05 19.54 -18.52
N PRO A 100 -5.57 20.78 -18.33
CA PRO A 100 -5.02 21.94 -19.04
C PRO A 100 -3.54 22.19 -18.72
N TYR A 101 -3.14 22.03 -17.45
CA TYR A 101 -1.75 22.22 -17.01
C TYR A 101 -0.83 21.13 -17.55
N LEU A 102 -1.31 19.88 -17.60
CA LEU A 102 -0.57 18.76 -18.18
C LEU A 102 -0.36 18.95 -19.68
N SER A 103 -1.44 19.30 -20.40
CA SER A 103 -1.37 19.57 -21.84
C SER A 103 -0.41 20.73 -22.17
N LEU A 104 -0.36 21.73 -21.29
CA LEU A 104 0.55 22.85 -21.42
C LEU A 104 2.00 22.43 -21.14
N ALA A 105 2.26 21.65 -20.09
CA ALA A 105 3.59 21.16 -19.77
C ALA A 105 4.20 20.29 -20.90
N GLU A 106 3.36 19.65 -21.71
CA GLU A 106 3.75 18.88 -22.90
C GLU A 106 3.91 19.72 -24.18
N SER A 107 3.58 21.02 -24.15
CA SER A 107 3.75 21.91 -25.30
C SER A 107 5.23 22.07 -25.68
N GLU A 108 5.50 22.30 -26.96
CA GLU A 108 6.86 22.45 -27.49
C GLU A 108 7.65 23.60 -26.83
N GLU A 109 6.96 24.70 -26.52
CA GLU A 109 7.52 25.85 -25.79
C GLU A 109 7.96 25.41 -24.37
N MET A 110 7.07 24.77 -23.61
CA MET A 110 7.38 24.33 -22.23
C MET A 110 8.44 23.24 -22.17
N VAL A 111 8.46 22.32 -23.14
CA VAL A 111 9.52 21.30 -23.25
C VAL A 111 10.88 21.94 -23.52
N SER A 112 10.92 23.06 -24.24
CA SER A 112 12.14 23.80 -24.52
C SER A 112 12.63 24.56 -23.30
N LEU A 113 11.74 25.25 -22.58
CA LEU A 113 12.04 25.89 -21.28
C LEU A 113 12.54 24.88 -20.25
N LYS A 114 11.87 23.73 -20.18
CA LYS A 114 12.28 22.62 -19.32
C LYS A 114 13.73 22.22 -19.60
N ARG A 115 14.10 22.08 -20.88
CA ARG A 115 15.48 21.74 -21.28
C ARG A 115 16.47 22.84 -20.89
N GLU A 116 16.12 24.09 -21.12
CA GLU A 116 16.94 25.26 -20.82
C GLU A 116 17.23 25.37 -19.31
N LEU A 117 16.20 25.31 -18.47
CA LEU A 117 16.32 25.35 -17.02
C LEU A 117 17.30 24.29 -16.50
N PHE A 118 17.19 23.07 -17.00
CA PHE A 118 18.04 21.96 -16.55
C PHE A 118 19.47 22.01 -17.09
N SER A 119 19.73 22.78 -18.14
CA SER A 119 21.09 23.07 -18.58
C SER A 119 21.78 24.20 -17.80
N HIS A 120 21.05 24.98 -17.00
CA HIS A 120 21.58 26.15 -16.30
C HIS A 120 21.34 26.07 -14.77
N PRO A 121 22.16 25.30 -14.03
CA PRO A 121 22.13 25.30 -12.56
C PRO A 121 22.36 26.67 -11.92
N ALA A 122 23.01 27.59 -12.63
CA ALA A 122 23.23 28.98 -12.21
C ALA A 122 21.92 29.78 -12.03
N LEU A 123 20.77 29.25 -12.49
CA LEU A 123 19.46 29.86 -12.24
C LEU A 123 19.00 29.72 -10.79
N ILE A 124 19.62 28.83 -10.01
CA ILE A 124 19.30 28.65 -8.59
C ILE A 124 19.83 29.88 -7.83
N PRO A 125 18.97 30.67 -7.16
CA PRO A 125 19.42 31.89 -6.50
C PRO A 125 20.33 31.60 -5.30
N ASP A 126 21.44 32.33 -5.19
CA ASP A 126 22.36 32.24 -4.05
C ASP A 126 21.64 32.52 -2.72
N GLN A 127 20.73 33.51 -2.69
CA GLN A 127 19.90 33.83 -1.52
C GLN A 127 19.14 32.60 -0.98
N ALA A 128 18.69 31.72 -1.87
CA ALA A 128 17.94 30.53 -1.49
C ALA A 128 18.83 29.42 -0.92
N VAL A 129 20.08 29.33 -1.42
CA VAL A 129 21.10 28.43 -0.89
C VAL A 129 21.58 28.92 0.48
N GLU A 130 21.87 30.21 0.61
CA GLU A 130 22.28 30.85 1.86
C GLU A 130 21.21 30.68 2.95
N ALA A 131 19.94 30.97 2.66
CA ALA A 131 18.85 30.79 3.61
C ALA A 131 18.75 29.35 4.13
N LEU A 132 18.93 28.36 3.25
CA LEU A 132 18.95 26.96 3.69
C LEU A 132 20.19 26.66 4.54
N THR A 133 21.38 27.16 4.17
CA THR A 133 22.58 26.94 5.00
C THR A 133 22.43 27.52 6.40
N GLU A 134 21.78 28.69 6.55
CA GLU A 134 21.49 29.30 7.84
C GLU A 134 20.51 28.47 8.66
N GLU A 135 19.42 27.99 8.04
CA GLU A 135 18.46 27.09 8.70
C GLU A 135 19.14 25.81 9.21
N LEU A 136 20.05 25.21 8.42
CA LEU A 136 20.81 24.03 8.82
C LEU A 136 21.77 24.30 9.97
N ALA A 137 22.43 25.46 9.96
CA ALA A 137 23.30 25.88 11.05
C ALA A 137 22.50 26.08 12.34
N GLN A 138 21.30 26.64 12.24
CA GLN A 138 20.40 26.82 13.38
C GLN A 138 19.88 25.48 13.92
N GLU A 139 19.39 24.57 13.06
CA GLU A 139 18.96 23.22 13.45
C GLU A 139 20.07 22.51 14.25
N ARG A 140 21.31 22.58 13.75
CA ARG A 140 22.48 21.98 14.41
C ARG A 140 22.78 22.61 15.76
N ALA A 141 22.62 23.93 15.91
CA ALA A 141 22.82 24.62 17.18
C ALA A 141 21.75 24.24 18.21
N GLU A 142 20.49 24.11 17.79
CA GLU A 142 19.37 23.71 18.66
C GLU A 142 19.48 22.25 19.12
N GLU A 143 19.97 21.34 18.26
CA GLU A 143 20.24 19.94 18.64
C GLU A 143 21.32 19.84 19.74
N GLN A 144 22.33 20.71 19.70
CA GLN A 144 23.42 20.75 20.69
C GLN A 144 23.02 21.36 22.04
N GLU A 145 21.95 22.17 22.10
CA GLU A 145 21.45 22.76 23.36
C GLU A 145 20.45 21.85 24.12
N SER A 146 20.06 20.70 23.56
CA SER A 146 19.22 19.73 24.28
C SER A 146 20.01 18.99 25.37
N PRO A 147 19.53 18.94 26.64
CA PRO A 147 20.28 18.29 27.71
C PRO A 147 19.98 16.78 27.69
N ALA A 148 20.67 16.03 26.84
CA ALA A 148 20.76 14.59 26.95
C ALA A 148 22.19 14.20 27.36
N GLU A 149 22.26 13.47 28.47
CA GLU A 149 23.44 13.11 29.24
C GLU A 149 24.54 12.41 28.43
N GLU A 150 25.78 12.81 28.71
CA GLU A 150 27.04 12.05 28.62
C GLU A 150 27.31 11.18 27.38
N SER A 151 28.16 11.69 26.49
CA SER A 151 29.42 11.02 26.16
C SER A 151 30.38 11.94 25.42
N GLN A 152 31.53 12.18 26.06
CA GLN A 152 32.69 12.82 25.47
C GLN A 152 33.28 11.94 24.36
N THR A 153 33.31 12.44 23.14
CA THR A 153 34.51 12.34 22.30
C THR A 153 34.71 13.68 21.62
N ALA A 154 35.74 14.40 22.07
CA ALA A 154 36.36 15.46 21.30
C ALA A 154 36.86 14.84 19.99
N ALA A 155 36.18 15.17 18.89
CA ALA A 155 36.76 15.17 17.57
C ALA A 155 36.69 16.62 17.10
N GLU A 156 37.87 17.25 17.03
CA GLU A 156 38.08 18.46 16.24
C GLU A 156 37.77 18.08 14.78
N GLU A 157 36.53 18.25 14.37
CA GLU A 157 36.21 18.36 12.96
C GLU A 157 36.28 19.85 12.65
N GLU A 158 37.40 20.29 12.06
CA GLU A 158 37.36 21.35 11.07
C GLU A 158 36.41 20.86 9.96
N GLU A 159 35.11 20.93 10.20
CA GLU A 159 34.11 20.74 9.16
C GLU A 159 34.20 21.96 8.26
N THR A 160 34.96 21.83 7.18
CA THR A 160 34.82 22.68 6.01
C THR A 160 33.34 22.74 5.68
N GLU A 161 32.70 23.90 5.84
CA GLU A 161 31.38 24.20 5.31
C GLU A 161 31.33 23.64 3.89
N SER A 162 30.64 22.51 3.76
CA SER A 162 30.54 21.83 2.48
C SER A 162 29.59 22.69 1.66
N GLU A 163 30.13 23.43 0.70
CA GLU A 163 29.35 24.24 -0.23
C GLU A 163 28.20 23.38 -0.78
N LEU A 164 26.96 23.75 -0.46
CA LEU A 164 25.79 22.96 -0.85
C LEU A 164 25.62 23.10 -2.36
N VAL A 165 25.91 22.03 -3.09
CA VAL A 165 25.74 22.02 -4.55
C VAL A 165 24.35 21.49 -4.90
N PHE A 166 23.55 22.33 -5.54
CA PHE A 166 22.21 21.99 -6.00
C PHE A 166 22.15 21.67 -7.48
N GLU A 167 21.21 20.80 -7.83
CA GLU A 167 20.87 20.45 -9.21
C GLU A 167 19.37 20.24 -9.36
N PHE A 168 18.82 20.58 -10.53
CA PHE A 168 17.40 20.44 -10.79
C PHE A 168 16.94 19.00 -11.08
N HIS A 169 17.86 18.06 -11.22
CA HIS A 169 17.57 16.64 -11.44
C HIS A 169 18.13 15.81 -10.29
N LYS A 170 17.36 14.83 -9.84
CA LYS A 170 17.83 13.81 -8.91
C LYS A 170 18.29 12.60 -9.73
N ASP A 171 19.38 11.96 -9.34
CA ASP A 171 19.92 10.75 -10.01
C ASP A 171 18.80 9.76 -10.42
N GLY A 172 18.52 9.70 -11.73
CA GLY A 172 17.55 8.79 -12.35
C GLY A 172 16.06 9.16 -12.20
N GLY A 173 15.72 10.31 -11.63
CA GLY A 173 14.34 10.80 -11.50
C GLY A 173 13.93 11.77 -12.61
N GLU A 174 12.63 11.81 -12.95
CA GLU A 174 12.10 12.88 -13.80
C GLU A 174 12.14 14.20 -13.03
N PRO A 175 12.66 15.27 -13.64
CA PRO A 175 12.81 16.54 -12.96
C PRO A 175 11.46 17.26 -12.87
N VAL A 176 11.28 17.99 -11.76
CA VAL A 176 10.03 18.67 -11.42
C VAL A 176 9.92 19.95 -12.24
N PHE A 177 8.86 20.08 -13.04
CA PHE A 177 8.60 21.25 -13.86
C PHE A 177 7.09 21.42 -14.05
N PHE A 178 6.51 22.46 -13.43
CA PHE A 178 5.07 22.68 -13.42
C PHE A 178 4.75 24.12 -13.84
N PRO A 179 4.20 24.35 -15.05
CA PRO A 179 3.68 25.64 -15.42
C PRO A 179 2.40 25.92 -14.63
N LEU A 180 2.31 27.10 -14.02
CA LEU A 180 1.18 27.51 -13.17
C LEU A 180 0.21 28.46 -13.88
N SER A 181 0.60 29.01 -15.03
CA SER A 181 -0.27 29.84 -15.86
C SER A 181 -0.89 29.00 -16.97
N THR A 182 -2.22 28.94 -17.06
CA THR A 182 -2.93 28.17 -18.11
C THR A 182 -3.15 28.94 -19.41
N GLN A 183 -2.83 30.24 -19.44
CA GLN A 183 -3.09 31.13 -20.58
C GLN A 183 -1.81 31.51 -21.36
N VAL A 184 -0.86 30.58 -21.49
CA VAL A 184 0.46 30.80 -22.12
C VAL A 184 0.40 31.20 -23.59
N VAL A 185 -0.69 30.88 -24.30
CA VAL A 185 -0.81 31.16 -25.74
C VAL A 185 -0.83 32.67 -26.03
N ASP A 186 -1.36 33.49 -25.12
CA ASP A 186 -1.48 34.96 -25.29
C ASP A 186 -0.85 35.76 -24.12
N ALA A 187 -0.16 35.10 -23.18
CA ALA A 187 0.46 35.76 -22.05
C ALA A 187 1.91 36.13 -22.35
N ASP A 188 2.32 37.31 -21.88
CA ASP A 188 3.71 37.79 -22.00
C ASP A 188 4.63 37.01 -21.05
N ASN A 189 4.12 36.59 -19.87
CA ASN A 189 4.88 35.88 -18.84
C ASN A 189 4.23 34.55 -18.40
N CYS A 190 5.05 33.59 -18.01
CA CYS A 190 4.64 32.31 -17.42
C CYS A 190 5.24 32.12 -16.02
N LEU A 191 4.43 31.66 -15.06
CA LEU A 191 4.93 31.21 -13.77
C LEU A 191 5.25 29.72 -13.80
N ILE A 192 6.44 29.35 -13.34
CA ILE A 192 6.93 27.97 -13.36
C ILE A 192 7.42 27.58 -11.98
N TYR A 193 6.84 26.51 -11.45
CA TYR A 193 7.33 25.85 -10.24
C TYR A 193 8.30 24.72 -10.60
N THR A 194 9.45 24.70 -9.92
CA THR A 194 10.48 23.69 -10.06
C THR A 194 11.09 23.34 -8.69
N VAL A 195 11.84 22.26 -8.64
CA VAL A 195 12.54 21.83 -7.42
C VAL A 195 14.00 21.55 -7.75
N ALA A 196 14.90 22.17 -7.00
CA ALA A 196 16.30 21.80 -6.96
C ALA A 196 16.58 20.85 -5.79
N TYR A 197 17.56 19.98 -5.98
CA TYR A 197 17.97 18.93 -5.06
C TYR A 197 19.43 19.12 -4.67
N GLU A 198 19.73 19.04 -3.38
CA GLU A 198 21.10 19.02 -2.88
C GLU A 198 21.74 17.66 -3.19
N LYS A 199 22.95 17.64 -3.76
CA LYS A 199 23.62 16.41 -4.23
C LYS A 199 23.90 15.37 -3.15
N THR A 200 24.20 15.79 -1.92
CA THR A 200 24.67 14.90 -0.84
C THR A 200 23.52 14.35 -0.01
N SER A 201 22.61 15.21 0.44
CA SER A 201 21.52 14.86 1.34
C SER A 201 20.20 14.56 0.61
N GLY A 202 20.05 15.06 -0.62
CA GLY A 202 18.79 15.04 -1.36
C GLY A 202 17.73 16.00 -0.82
N ARG A 203 18.11 16.97 0.01
CA ARG A 203 17.24 18.08 0.44
C ARG A 203 16.67 18.80 -0.77
N LYS A 204 15.47 19.35 -0.61
CA LYS A 204 14.70 19.96 -1.68
C LYS A 204 14.63 21.47 -1.45
N LEU A 205 14.84 22.21 -2.52
CA LEU A 205 14.61 23.64 -2.59
C LEU A 205 13.52 23.88 -3.62
N GLY A 206 12.35 24.33 -3.17
CA GLY A 206 11.27 24.75 -4.05
C GLY A 206 11.59 26.11 -4.65
N LEU A 207 11.43 26.27 -5.96
CA LEU A 207 11.74 27.50 -6.67
C LEU A 207 10.56 27.89 -7.55
N LEU A 208 10.23 29.18 -7.55
CA LEU A 208 9.20 29.76 -8.38
C LEU A 208 9.84 30.79 -9.31
N TYR A 209 9.68 30.58 -10.60
CA TYR A 209 10.18 31.48 -11.64
C TYR A 209 9.03 32.18 -12.34
N GLU A 210 9.25 33.45 -12.67
CA GLU A 210 8.54 34.16 -13.71
C GLU A 210 9.42 34.15 -14.95
N VAL A 211 8.82 33.76 -16.09
CA VAL A 211 9.52 33.58 -17.35
C VAL A 211 8.89 34.44 -18.43
N ASP A 212 9.67 35.34 -19.02
CA ASP A 212 9.26 36.16 -20.17
C ASP A 212 9.25 35.31 -21.44
N LEU A 213 8.05 35.03 -21.94
CA LEU A 213 7.84 34.18 -23.10
C LEU A 213 8.16 34.89 -24.41
N ASP A 214 8.00 36.21 -24.46
CA ASP A 214 8.31 37.00 -25.65
C ASP A 214 9.81 37.04 -25.88
N TRP A 215 10.60 37.23 -24.81
CA TRP A 215 12.06 37.10 -24.88
C TRP A 215 12.48 35.74 -25.45
N ILE A 216 11.88 34.65 -24.96
CA ILE A 216 12.24 33.29 -25.39
C ILE A 216 11.78 32.99 -26.82
N ARG A 217 10.62 33.52 -27.24
CA ARG A 217 10.15 33.42 -28.64
C ARG A 217 11.06 34.21 -29.58
N GLU A 218 11.50 35.40 -29.19
CA GLU A 218 12.45 36.20 -29.97
C GLU A 218 13.81 35.51 -30.05
N GLU A 219 14.36 35.04 -28.94
CA GLU A 219 15.67 34.38 -28.86
C GLU A 219 15.68 33.05 -29.64
N SER A 220 14.62 32.24 -29.52
CA SER A 220 14.45 31.00 -30.31
C SER A 220 14.28 31.28 -31.80
N SER A 221 13.65 32.39 -32.19
CA SER A 221 13.56 32.83 -33.59
C SER A 221 14.86 33.44 -34.13
N ALA A 222 15.69 34.01 -33.24
CA ALA A 222 16.98 34.60 -33.54
C ALA A 222 18.14 33.60 -33.57
N GLN A 223 17.86 32.30 -33.39
CA GLN A 223 18.83 31.21 -33.30
C GLN A 223 19.60 30.94 -34.62
N LYS A 224 20.52 31.84 -35.00
CA LYS A 224 21.90 31.62 -35.48
C LYS A 224 22.44 32.85 -36.24
N SER A 225 23.07 33.78 -35.51
CA SER A 225 24.17 34.56 -36.07
C SER A 225 25.25 34.94 -35.05
N PHE A 226 25.47 34.13 -34.02
CA PHE A 226 26.66 34.28 -33.18
C PHE A 226 27.40 32.95 -33.10
N GLU A 227 28.47 32.88 -33.89
CA GLU A 227 29.55 31.92 -33.69
C GLU A 227 30.10 32.15 -32.28
N GLU A 228 30.14 31.09 -31.49
CA GLU A 228 31.24 30.74 -30.60
C GLU A 228 32.09 31.91 -30.10
N GLU A 229 31.68 32.59 -29.01
CA GLU A 229 32.61 33.40 -28.24
C GLU A 229 32.47 33.13 -26.73
N ALA A 230 33.63 32.88 -26.13
CA ALA A 230 33.84 32.39 -24.79
C ALA A 230 33.53 33.43 -23.69
N ALA A 231 32.25 33.62 -23.38
CA ALA A 231 31.80 34.12 -22.09
C ALA A 231 31.22 32.94 -21.28
N GLY A 232 31.20 33.03 -19.95
CA GLY A 232 30.64 31.99 -19.08
C GLY A 232 29.16 31.69 -19.37
N PRO A 233 28.51 30.78 -18.63
CA PRO A 233 27.07 30.55 -18.80
C PRO A 233 26.33 31.83 -18.42
N GLU A 234 26.04 32.68 -19.39
CA GLU A 234 25.16 33.83 -19.21
C GLU A 234 23.80 33.27 -18.82
N ILE A 235 23.27 33.77 -17.70
CA ILE A 235 21.96 33.37 -17.22
C ILE A 235 20.95 33.79 -18.29
N PRO A 236 20.08 32.88 -18.77
CA PRO A 236 19.12 33.22 -19.80
C PRO A 236 18.22 34.35 -19.28
N GLY A 237 18.24 35.50 -19.96
CA GLY A 237 17.66 36.76 -19.48
C GLY A 237 16.14 36.72 -19.26
N GLY A 238 15.46 35.72 -19.82
CA GLY A 238 14.03 35.51 -19.64
C GLY A 238 13.61 34.90 -18.31
N TRP A 239 14.54 34.45 -17.44
CA TRP A 239 14.21 33.75 -16.19
C TRP A 239 14.44 34.63 -14.96
N ILE A 240 13.37 34.89 -14.20
CA ILE A 240 13.42 35.65 -12.95
C ILE A 240 12.91 34.77 -11.81
N CYS A 241 13.76 34.45 -10.84
CA CYS A 241 13.29 33.76 -9.64
C CYS A 241 12.58 34.76 -8.74
N VAL A 242 11.29 34.53 -8.48
CA VAL A 242 10.44 35.43 -7.68
C VAL A 242 10.34 34.97 -6.23
N ALA A 243 10.44 33.66 -5.98
CA ALA A 243 10.34 33.10 -4.65
C ALA A 243 11.02 31.73 -4.54
N TYR A 244 11.46 31.40 -3.33
CA TYR A 244 12.03 30.10 -2.98
C TYR A 244 11.43 29.55 -1.68
N ASN A 245 11.55 28.24 -1.47
CA ASN A 245 11.05 27.55 -0.30
C ASN A 245 12.03 26.46 0.15
N THR A 246 12.58 26.65 1.34
CA THR A 246 13.57 25.75 2.00
C THR A 246 12.91 24.62 2.80
N GLY A 247 11.59 24.69 2.99
CA GLY A 247 10.80 23.78 3.84
C GLY A 247 10.04 24.49 4.95
N SER A 248 10.48 25.70 5.34
CA SER A 248 9.88 26.52 6.40
C SER A 248 8.76 27.46 5.90
N GLY A 249 8.68 27.70 4.58
CA GLY A 249 7.73 28.62 3.95
C GLY A 249 8.25 29.20 2.65
N TRP A 250 7.45 30.05 2.01
CA TRP A 250 7.86 30.78 0.81
C TRP A 250 8.49 32.12 1.17
N ASN A 251 9.70 32.37 0.67
CA ASN A 251 10.44 33.61 0.79
C ASN A 251 10.56 34.26 -0.59
N GLY A 252 10.38 35.58 -0.66
CA GLY A 252 10.61 36.34 -1.89
C GLY A 252 12.12 36.45 -2.17
N VAL A 253 12.49 36.47 -3.45
CA VAL A 253 13.84 36.87 -3.85
C VAL A 253 13.84 38.39 -3.94
N GLU A 254 14.71 39.06 -3.19
CA GLU A 254 14.88 40.51 -3.34
C GLU A 254 15.60 40.74 -4.67
N GLU A 255 14.97 41.45 -5.61
CA GLU A 255 15.70 42.04 -6.75
C GLU A 255 16.80 42.89 -6.14
N ASN A 256 18.06 42.53 -6.41
CA ASN A 256 19.19 43.40 -6.12
C ASN A 256 18.93 44.71 -6.86
N GLY A 257 18.39 45.70 -6.15
CA GLY A 257 18.08 47.01 -6.70
C GLY A 257 19.37 47.66 -7.18
N ASP A 258 19.45 47.90 -8.48
CA ASP A 258 20.40 48.82 -9.10
C ASP A 258 20.19 50.27 -8.62
#